data_AF-A0A380E2I7-F1
#
_entry.id   AF-A0A380E2I7-F1
#
_cell.length_a   1.000
_cell.length_b   1.000
_cell.length_c   1.000
_cell.angle_alpha   90.00
_cell.angle_beta   90.00
_cell.angle_gamma   90.00
#
_symmetry.space_group_name_H-M   'P 1'
#
loop_
_entity.id
_entity.type
_entity.pdbx_description
1 polymer ?
#
loop_
_entity_poly.entity_id
_entity_poly.type
_entity_poly.pdbx_seq_one_letter_code
_entity_poly.pdbx_strand_id
1 'polypeptide(L)'
;MNNAQKQIKEQVQSATTLDGVQTVKNSSQTLNTAMKGLRDSIANEATIKAGQNYTDASPTNRNEYDSAVTAAKAIINQTSNPTMEPNTITQATSQVTTKEHALNGAQNLAQAKTTAKNNLNNLTSINNAQKDALTRSIDGATTVAGVNQETAKATELNNAMHSLQNGINDETQTKQTQKYLDAEPSKKSAYDQAVNAAKAILTKASGQNVDKAAVEQALQNVNSTKTALNGDAKLNEAKAAAKQTLGTLTHINNAQRTALDNEITQATNVEGVNTVKAKAQQLDGAMGQLETSIRDKDTTLQSQNYQDADDAKRTAYSQAVNAAATILNKTAGGNTPKSDVERAMQAVTQANTALNGIQNLERAKQAANTAITNASDLNTKQKEALKAQVTSAARVAAANGVEHTATELNTAMTALKRAIADKADTKASGNYVNADANKRQAYDEKVTAAENIVSGTPTPTLTPSDVTNAATQVTNAKTQLNGNHNLEVAKQNANTAIDGLTSLNGPQKAKLKEQVGQSDNVAKCSNCS
;
A
#
# COMPACT_ATOMS: atom_id res chain seq x y z
N MET A 1 -34.03 -19.46 113.42
CA MET A 1 -32.64 -19.96 113.47
C MET A 1 -32.43 -20.97 112.36
N ASN A 2 -31.40 -20.82 111.53
CA ASN A 2 -30.97 -21.86 110.60
C ASN A 2 -30.30 -23.03 111.36
N ASN A 3 -30.09 -24.18 110.71
CA ASN A 3 -29.55 -25.37 111.39
C ASN A 3 -28.11 -25.16 111.90
N ALA A 4 -27.31 -24.31 111.26
CA ALA A 4 -25.98 -23.93 111.76
C ALA A 4 -26.09 -23.16 113.10
N GLN A 5 -27.04 -22.23 113.19
CA GLN A 5 -27.36 -21.51 114.43
C GLN A 5 -27.91 -22.48 115.50
N LYS A 6 -28.69 -23.50 115.12
CA LYS A 6 -29.17 -24.55 116.05
C LYS A 6 -28.01 -25.36 116.62
N GLN A 7 -27.10 -25.85 115.78
CA GLN A 7 -25.92 -26.58 116.22
C GLN A 7 -25.00 -25.74 117.10
N ILE A 8 -24.80 -24.45 116.78
CA ILE A 8 -24.06 -23.52 117.67
C ILE A 8 -24.79 -23.36 119.01
N LYS A 9 -26.13 -23.22 119.00
CA LYS A 9 -26.93 -23.11 120.24
C LYS A 9 -26.85 -24.38 121.09
N GLU A 10 -26.89 -25.56 120.47
CA GLU A 10 -26.70 -26.86 121.13
C GLU A 10 -25.30 -26.97 121.74
N GLN A 11 -24.25 -26.52 121.04
CA GLN A 11 -22.89 -26.46 121.56
C GLN A 11 -22.77 -25.50 122.76
N VAL A 12 -23.43 -24.34 122.72
CA VAL A 12 -23.49 -23.40 123.86
C VAL A 12 -24.25 -24.01 125.04
N GLN A 13 -25.38 -24.69 124.80
CA GLN A 13 -26.18 -25.35 125.84
C GLN A 13 -25.46 -26.55 126.49
N SER A 14 -24.54 -27.20 125.75
CA SER A 14 -23.75 -28.33 126.21
C SER A 14 -22.48 -27.91 126.96
N ALA A 15 -22.09 -26.64 126.90
CA ALA A 15 -20.92 -26.13 127.63
C ALA A 15 -21.27 -25.89 129.12
N THR A 16 -20.62 -26.64 130.02
CA THR A 16 -20.89 -26.60 131.47
C THR A 16 -19.97 -25.63 132.22
N THR A 17 -19.03 -24.99 131.54
CA THR A 17 -18.05 -24.05 132.12
C THR A 17 -18.01 -22.74 131.32
N LEU A 18 -17.64 -21.64 131.99
CA LEU A 18 -17.44 -20.33 131.35
C LEU A 18 -16.41 -20.41 130.21
N ASP A 19 -15.34 -21.18 130.40
CA ASP A 19 -14.30 -21.43 129.40
C ASP A 19 -14.83 -22.21 128.17
N GLY A 20 -15.71 -23.19 128.38
CA GLY A 20 -16.40 -23.91 127.31
C GLY A 20 -17.31 -22.99 126.48
N VAL A 21 -18.08 -22.11 127.13
CA VAL A 21 -18.92 -21.12 126.43
C VAL A 21 -18.06 -20.12 125.65
N GLN A 22 -16.93 -19.67 126.22
CA GLN A 22 -15.98 -18.80 125.54
C GLN A 22 -15.32 -19.48 124.33
N THR A 23 -15.04 -20.79 124.42
CA THR A 23 -14.56 -21.60 123.30
C THR A 23 -15.58 -21.66 122.17
N VAL A 24 -16.85 -21.96 122.45
CA VAL A 24 -17.93 -21.98 121.44
C VAL A 24 -18.12 -20.60 120.80
N LYS A 25 -18.01 -19.51 121.58
CA LYS A 25 -18.05 -18.13 121.06
C LYS A 25 -16.90 -17.87 120.08
N ASN A 26 -15.67 -18.22 120.43
CA ASN A 26 -14.50 -18.06 119.57
C ASN A 26 -14.64 -18.90 118.29
N SER A 27 -15.01 -20.18 118.39
CA SER A 27 -15.25 -21.06 117.23
C SER A 27 -16.36 -20.55 116.32
N SER A 28 -17.44 -19.98 116.88
CA SER A 28 -18.53 -19.37 116.12
C SER A 28 -18.07 -18.12 115.38
N GLN A 29 -17.20 -17.30 115.99
CA GLN A 29 -16.59 -16.13 115.34
C GLN A 29 -15.64 -16.55 114.21
N THR A 30 -14.83 -17.58 114.42
CA THR A 30 -13.96 -18.16 113.39
C THR A 30 -14.77 -18.72 112.22
N LEU A 31 -15.82 -19.48 112.49
CA LEU A 31 -16.74 -20.00 111.48
C LEU A 31 -17.44 -18.88 110.71
N ASN A 32 -17.95 -17.87 111.41
CA ASN A 32 -18.58 -16.71 110.79
C ASN A 32 -17.61 -15.96 109.86
N THR A 33 -16.36 -15.81 110.29
CA THR A 33 -15.28 -15.21 109.49
C THR A 33 -14.99 -16.03 108.24
N ALA A 34 -14.86 -17.36 108.36
CA ALA A 34 -14.64 -18.25 107.23
C ALA A 34 -15.80 -18.22 106.23
N MET A 35 -17.05 -18.25 106.71
CA MET A 35 -18.25 -18.16 105.86
C MET A 35 -18.40 -16.80 105.18
N LYS A 36 -17.95 -15.71 105.83
CA LYS A 36 -17.88 -14.39 105.20
C LYS A 36 -16.86 -14.42 104.06
N GLY A 37 -15.66 -14.95 104.31
CA GLY A 37 -14.62 -15.11 103.27
C GLY A 37 -15.09 -15.92 102.06
N LEU A 38 -15.82 -17.02 102.28
CA LEU A 38 -16.38 -17.84 101.20
C LEU A 38 -17.45 -17.11 100.38
N ARG A 39 -18.28 -16.27 101.00
CA ARG A 39 -19.26 -15.43 100.27
C ARG A 39 -18.57 -14.34 99.47
N ASP A 40 -17.57 -13.70 100.08
CA ASP A 40 -16.80 -12.62 99.45
C ASP A 40 -16.02 -13.16 98.23
N SER A 41 -15.49 -14.39 98.28
CA SER A 41 -14.73 -14.99 97.17
C SER A 41 -15.56 -15.27 95.91
N ILE A 42 -16.88 -15.43 96.03
CA ILE A 42 -17.78 -15.64 94.89
C ILE A 42 -18.62 -14.39 94.54
N ALA A 43 -18.51 -13.31 95.31
CA ALA A 43 -19.35 -12.12 95.15
C ALA A 43 -19.17 -11.46 93.76
N ASN A 44 -17.98 -11.56 93.18
CA ASN A 44 -17.63 -10.96 91.89
C ASN A 44 -17.71 -11.94 90.70
N GLU A 45 -18.31 -13.13 90.87
CA GLU A 45 -18.36 -14.17 89.81
C GLU A 45 -18.86 -13.63 88.46
N ALA A 46 -19.97 -12.90 88.46
CA ALA A 46 -20.56 -12.38 87.22
C ALA A 46 -19.60 -11.43 86.48
N THR A 47 -18.90 -10.57 87.22
CA THR A 47 -17.90 -9.65 86.68
C THR A 47 -16.68 -10.40 86.15
N ILE A 48 -16.21 -11.43 86.87
CA ILE A 48 -15.09 -12.28 86.43
C ILE A 48 -15.45 -12.99 85.12
N LYS A 49 -16.65 -13.58 85.04
CA LYS A 49 -17.13 -14.30 83.85
C LYS A 49 -17.37 -13.42 82.64
N ALA A 50 -17.77 -12.16 82.85
CA ALA A 50 -17.87 -11.17 81.79
C ALA A 50 -16.50 -10.64 81.33
N GLY A 51 -15.46 -10.81 82.16
CA GLY A 51 -14.11 -10.31 81.90
C GLY A 51 -13.37 -11.08 80.81
N GLN A 52 -12.44 -10.37 80.15
CA GLN A 52 -11.53 -10.91 79.14
C GLN A 52 -10.74 -12.12 79.69
N ASN A 53 -10.27 -12.03 80.93
CA ASN A 53 -9.42 -13.07 81.49
C ASN A 53 -10.15 -14.41 81.66
N TYR A 54 -11.48 -14.42 81.84
CA TYR A 54 -12.29 -15.64 81.83
C TYR A 54 -12.73 -16.03 80.42
N THR A 55 -13.25 -15.09 79.64
CA THR A 55 -13.81 -15.38 78.29
C THR A 55 -12.78 -15.97 77.33
N ASP A 56 -11.54 -15.48 77.39
CA ASP A 56 -10.41 -16.00 76.60
C ASP A 56 -9.60 -17.09 77.33
N ALA A 57 -9.94 -17.46 78.57
CA ALA A 57 -9.23 -18.55 79.27
C ALA A 57 -9.45 -19.89 78.57
N SER A 58 -8.52 -20.82 78.81
CA SER A 58 -8.67 -22.19 78.33
C SER A 58 -9.96 -22.82 78.86
N PRO A 59 -10.63 -23.69 78.08
CA PRO A 59 -11.83 -24.38 78.54
C PRO A 59 -11.64 -25.08 79.90
N THR A 60 -10.46 -25.66 80.13
CA THR A 60 -10.09 -26.29 81.40
C THR A 60 -10.13 -25.30 82.56
N ASN A 61 -9.43 -24.16 82.46
CA ASN A 61 -9.31 -23.22 83.58
C ASN A 61 -10.65 -22.54 83.89
N ARG A 62 -11.49 -22.29 82.87
CA ARG A 62 -12.87 -21.82 83.09
C ARG A 62 -13.70 -22.85 83.85
N ASN A 63 -13.69 -24.10 83.40
CA ASN A 63 -14.45 -25.19 84.02
C ASN A 63 -14.00 -25.43 85.47
N GLU A 64 -12.69 -25.34 85.75
CA GLU A 64 -12.16 -25.47 87.11
C GLU A 64 -12.61 -24.32 88.02
N TYR A 65 -12.60 -23.08 87.53
CA TYR A 65 -13.17 -21.93 88.24
C TYR A 65 -14.67 -22.09 88.49
N ASP A 66 -15.43 -22.47 87.46
CA ASP A 66 -16.88 -22.71 87.56
C ASP A 66 -17.21 -23.80 88.57
N SER A 67 -16.41 -24.87 88.60
CA SER A 67 -16.57 -25.97 89.54
C SER A 67 -16.25 -25.53 90.97
N ALA A 68 -15.19 -24.75 91.18
CA ALA A 68 -14.84 -24.22 92.50
C ALA A 68 -15.92 -23.26 93.04
N VAL A 69 -16.46 -22.38 92.18
CA VAL A 69 -17.58 -21.49 92.54
C VAL A 69 -18.85 -22.29 92.84
N THR A 70 -19.14 -23.33 92.06
CA THR A 70 -20.28 -24.22 92.31
C THR A 70 -20.15 -24.93 93.67
N ALA A 71 -18.96 -25.43 94.00
CA ALA A 71 -18.68 -26.04 95.29
C ALA A 71 -18.83 -25.05 96.46
N ALA A 72 -18.35 -23.81 96.29
CA ALA A 72 -18.53 -22.74 97.27
C ALA A 72 -20.01 -22.39 97.49
N LYS A 73 -20.80 -22.26 96.41
CA LYS A 73 -22.25 -22.06 96.47
C LYS A 73 -22.96 -23.21 97.17
N ALA A 74 -22.53 -24.46 96.92
CA ALA A 74 -23.08 -25.62 97.59
C ALA A 74 -22.91 -25.53 99.11
N ILE A 75 -21.71 -25.19 99.60
CA ILE A 75 -21.44 -24.99 101.03
C ILE A 75 -22.29 -23.85 101.62
N ILE A 76 -22.39 -22.71 100.93
CA ILE A 76 -23.19 -21.55 101.38
C ILE A 76 -24.67 -21.89 101.54
N ASN A 77 -25.21 -22.76 100.68
CA ASN A 77 -26.62 -23.11 100.63
C ASN A 77 -26.99 -24.36 101.43
N GLN A 78 -26.06 -24.98 102.16
CA GLN A 78 -26.36 -26.14 103.02
C GLN A 78 -27.27 -25.75 104.19
N THR A 79 -28.50 -26.27 104.20
CA THR A 79 -29.50 -25.99 105.24
C THR A 79 -29.77 -27.17 106.16
N SER A 80 -29.64 -28.42 105.69
CA SER A 80 -29.95 -29.63 106.48
C SER A 80 -28.79 -30.07 107.37
N ASN A 81 -27.59 -30.20 106.81
CA ASN A 81 -26.36 -30.54 107.51
C ASN A 81 -25.26 -29.53 107.11
N PRO A 82 -25.17 -28.37 107.77
CA PRO A 82 -24.22 -27.34 107.40
C PRO A 82 -22.78 -27.78 107.69
N THR A 83 -21.87 -27.44 106.78
CA THR A 83 -20.42 -27.57 107.03
C THR A 83 -20.02 -26.62 108.16
N MET A 84 -19.63 -27.15 109.32
CA MET A 84 -19.28 -26.36 110.51
C MET A 84 -17.77 -26.24 110.74
N GLU A 85 -16.94 -26.96 109.98
CA GLU A 85 -15.49 -26.93 110.09
C GLU A 85 -14.91 -25.72 109.34
N PRO A 86 -14.27 -24.75 110.02
CA PRO A 86 -13.73 -23.56 109.37
C PRO A 86 -12.64 -23.87 108.33
N ASN A 87 -11.87 -24.94 108.50
CA ASN A 87 -10.82 -25.32 107.56
C ASN A 87 -11.40 -25.75 106.21
N THR A 88 -12.48 -26.54 106.19
CA THR A 88 -13.14 -26.95 104.94
C THR A 88 -13.67 -25.75 104.16
N ILE A 89 -14.27 -24.78 104.88
CA ILE A 89 -14.79 -23.54 104.28
C ILE A 89 -13.64 -22.67 103.76
N THR A 90 -12.56 -22.55 104.52
CA THR A 90 -11.36 -21.81 104.12
C THR A 90 -10.71 -22.47 102.90
N GLN A 91 -10.67 -23.81 102.85
CA GLN A 91 -10.14 -24.55 101.70
C GLN A 91 -10.98 -24.34 100.44
N ALA A 92 -12.32 -24.34 100.54
CA ALA A 92 -13.19 -23.98 99.42
C ALA A 92 -12.99 -22.53 98.95
N THR A 93 -12.77 -21.61 99.90
CA THR A 93 -12.43 -20.21 99.61
C THR A 93 -11.11 -20.15 98.83
N SER A 94 -10.07 -20.84 99.30
CA SER A 94 -8.78 -20.91 98.63
C SER A 94 -8.89 -21.53 97.24
N GLN A 95 -9.71 -22.57 97.04
CA GLN A 95 -9.92 -23.17 95.71
C GLN A 95 -10.53 -22.17 94.73
N VAL A 96 -11.56 -21.41 95.13
CA VAL A 96 -12.14 -20.35 94.28
C VAL A 96 -11.06 -19.34 93.88
N THR A 97 -10.32 -18.80 94.84
CA THR A 97 -9.27 -17.80 94.59
C THR A 97 -8.12 -18.35 93.72
N THR A 98 -7.67 -19.58 93.97
CA THR A 98 -6.62 -20.23 93.18
C THR A 98 -7.08 -20.47 91.74
N LYS A 99 -8.31 -20.95 91.53
CA LYS A 99 -8.84 -21.20 90.18
C LYS A 99 -9.19 -19.90 89.44
N GLU A 100 -9.59 -18.85 90.15
CA GLU A 100 -9.72 -17.50 89.58
C GLU A 100 -8.37 -16.99 89.07
N HIS A 101 -7.32 -17.07 89.88
CA HIS A 101 -5.96 -16.68 89.46
C HIS A 101 -5.38 -17.56 88.35
N ALA A 102 -5.85 -18.81 88.24
CA ALA A 102 -5.46 -19.71 87.15
C ALA A 102 -6.12 -19.35 85.81
N LEU A 103 -7.13 -18.46 85.77
CA LEU A 103 -7.70 -17.97 84.52
C LEU A 103 -6.60 -17.27 83.70
N ASN A 104 -6.40 -17.75 82.48
CA ASN A 104 -5.25 -17.41 81.66
C ASN A 104 -5.63 -16.65 80.38
N GLY A 105 -6.81 -16.02 80.33
CA GLY A 105 -7.26 -15.28 79.14
C GLY A 105 -6.32 -14.15 78.75
N ALA A 106 -5.73 -13.43 79.71
CA ALA A 106 -4.76 -12.37 79.42
C ALA A 106 -3.48 -12.91 78.75
N GLN A 107 -3.00 -14.08 79.19
CA GLN A 107 -1.86 -14.77 78.58
C GLN A 107 -2.21 -15.26 77.17
N ASN A 108 -3.40 -15.85 77.00
CA ASN A 108 -3.88 -16.32 75.69
C ASN A 108 -4.01 -15.15 74.69
N LEU A 109 -4.49 -13.99 75.14
CA LEU A 109 -4.55 -12.77 74.32
C LEU A 109 -3.16 -12.29 73.93
N ALA A 110 -2.22 -12.21 74.87
CA ALA A 110 -0.84 -11.82 74.57
C ALA A 110 -0.16 -12.78 73.57
N GLN A 111 -0.40 -14.08 73.71
CA GLN A 111 0.07 -15.09 72.77
C GLN A 111 -0.59 -14.93 71.40
N ALA A 112 -1.90 -14.73 71.34
CA ALA A 112 -2.63 -14.50 70.09
C ALA A 112 -2.07 -13.28 69.35
N LYS A 113 -1.83 -12.16 70.04
CA LYS A 113 -1.22 -10.96 69.45
C LYS A 113 0.18 -11.23 68.91
N THR A 114 0.99 -11.99 69.64
CA THR A 114 2.35 -12.36 69.21
C THR A 114 2.31 -13.21 67.94
N THR A 115 1.47 -14.24 67.92
CA THR A 115 1.26 -15.10 66.75
C THR A 115 0.74 -14.30 65.55
N ALA A 116 -0.26 -13.43 65.75
CA ALA A 116 -0.81 -12.59 64.69
C ALA A 116 0.23 -11.64 64.10
N LYS A 117 1.07 -10.99 64.92
CA LYS A 117 2.17 -10.13 64.45
C LYS A 117 3.23 -10.91 63.67
N ASN A 118 3.57 -12.12 64.11
CA ASN A 118 4.49 -12.99 63.37
C ASN A 118 3.92 -13.39 61.99
N ASN A 119 2.64 -13.78 61.96
CA ASN A 119 1.95 -14.10 60.71
C ASN A 119 1.89 -12.89 59.77
N LEU A 120 1.54 -11.70 60.31
CA LEU A 120 1.52 -10.44 59.57
C LEU A 120 2.90 -10.12 58.98
N ASN A 121 3.98 -10.32 59.74
CA ASN A 121 5.33 -10.09 59.26
C ASN A 121 5.71 -10.98 58.07
N ASN A 122 5.19 -12.20 58.03
CA ASN A 122 5.38 -13.15 56.93
C ASN A 122 4.54 -12.84 55.68
N LEU A 123 3.58 -11.91 55.75
CA LEU A 123 2.84 -11.46 54.57
C LEU A 123 3.73 -10.60 53.67
N THR A 124 3.83 -11.02 52.41
CA THR A 124 4.81 -10.49 51.43
C THR A 124 4.23 -9.51 50.43
N SER A 125 2.91 -9.39 50.28
CA SER A 125 2.27 -8.58 49.23
C SER A 125 1.77 -7.21 49.73
N ILE A 126 1.34 -7.11 50.98
CA ILE A 126 0.99 -5.81 51.61
C ILE A 126 2.20 -4.86 51.70
N ASN A 127 1.94 -3.55 51.63
CA ASN A 127 2.95 -2.51 51.81
C ASN A 127 3.19 -2.16 53.29
N ASN A 128 4.21 -1.33 53.57
CA ASN A 128 4.59 -1.00 54.94
C ASN A 128 3.48 -0.23 55.68
N ALA A 129 2.82 0.72 55.04
CA ALA A 129 1.75 1.50 55.67
C ALA A 129 0.56 0.62 56.08
N GLN A 130 0.20 -0.37 55.26
CA GLN A 130 -0.82 -1.39 55.58
C GLN A 130 -0.36 -2.30 56.72
N LYS A 131 0.89 -2.77 56.69
CA LYS A 131 1.47 -3.62 57.75
C LYS A 131 1.49 -2.89 59.10
N ASP A 132 1.84 -1.60 59.10
CA ASP A 132 1.82 -0.76 60.30
C ASP A 132 0.40 -0.56 60.85
N ALA A 133 -0.58 -0.30 59.98
CA ALA A 133 -1.97 -0.14 60.38
C ALA A 133 -2.56 -1.43 60.99
N LEU A 134 -2.27 -2.59 60.39
CA LEU A 134 -2.68 -3.89 60.90
C LEU A 134 -1.98 -4.24 62.22
N THR A 135 -0.70 -3.89 62.38
CA THR A 135 0.03 -4.06 63.65
C THR A 135 -0.65 -3.29 64.78
N ARG A 136 -0.98 -2.01 64.55
CA ARG A 136 -1.72 -1.19 65.53
C ARG A 136 -3.09 -1.78 65.86
N SER A 137 -3.79 -2.34 64.87
CA SER A 137 -5.11 -2.96 65.05
C SER A 137 -5.02 -4.24 65.90
N ILE A 138 -4.01 -5.08 65.67
CA ILE A 138 -3.71 -6.27 66.49
C ILE A 138 -3.35 -5.86 67.92
N ASP A 139 -2.51 -4.84 68.11
CA ASP A 139 -2.13 -4.35 69.43
C ASP A 139 -3.34 -3.76 70.18
N GLY A 140 -4.27 -3.12 69.48
CA GLY A 140 -5.51 -2.56 70.03
C GLY A 140 -6.62 -3.58 70.36
N ALA A 141 -6.57 -4.79 69.80
CA ALA A 141 -7.58 -5.81 70.05
C ALA A 141 -7.61 -6.24 71.53
N THR A 142 -8.81 -6.33 72.12
CA THR A 142 -9.00 -6.63 73.55
C THR A 142 -9.38 -8.08 73.82
N THR A 143 -9.61 -8.90 72.80
CA THR A 143 -9.97 -10.32 72.93
C THR A 143 -9.24 -11.17 71.90
N VAL A 144 -9.09 -12.48 72.16
CA VAL A 144 -8.49 -13.43 71.21
C VAL A 144 -9.29 -13.46 69.90
N ALA A 145 -10.63 -13.39 69.98
CA ALA A 145 -11.49 -13.32 68.81
C ALA A 145 -11.23 -12.08 67.94
N GLY A 146 -11.03 -10.91 68.57
CA GLY A 146 -10.68 -9.68 67.84
C GLY A 146 -9.31 -9.77 67.14
N VAL A 147 -8.31 -10.37 67.78
CA VAL A 147 -7.00 -10.63 67.16
C VAL A 147 -7.13 -11.55 65.93
N ASN A 148 -7.97 -12.59 66.03
CA ASN A 148 -8.22 -13.50 64.91
C ASN A 148 -8.91 -12.79 63.73
N GLN A 149 -9.83 -11.85 63.99
CA GLN A 149 -10.47 -11.04 62.95
C GLN A 149 -9.45 -10.15 62.22
N GLU A 150 -8.55 -9.48 62.95
CA GLU A 150 -7.49 -8.67 62.33
C GLU A 150 -6.48 -9.52 61.55
N THR A 151 -6.22 -10.76 61.99
CA THR A 151 -5.40 -11.73 61.24
C THR A 151 -6.06 -12.11 59.91
N ALA A 152 -7.36 -12.41 59.91
CA ALA A 152 -8.09 -12.71 58.69
C ALA A 152 -8.08 -11.53 57.72
N LYS A 153 -8.34 -10.31 58.22
CA LYS A 153 -8.28 -9.06 57.43
C LYS A 153 -6.90 -8.84 56.79
N ALA A 154 -5.82 -9.11 57.54
CA ALA A 154 -4.47 -9.02 57.01
C ALA A 154 -4.22 -10.01 55.85
N THR A 155 -4.65 -11.27 56.02
CA THR A 155 -4.52 -12.30 54.98
C THR A 155 -5.33 -11.95 53.73
N GLU A 156 -6.58 -11.50 53.88
CA GLU A 156 -7.42 -11.09 52.74
C GLU A 156 -6.84 -9.89 51.99
N LEU A 157 -6.36 -8.87 52.70
CA LEU A 157 -5.70 -7.72 52.09
C LEU A 157 -4.42 -8.14 51.34
N ASN A 158 -3.63 -9.05 51.92
CA ASN A 158 -2.44 -9.59 51.26
C ASN A 158 -2.79 -10.32 49.95
N ASN A 159 -3.87 -11.09 49.94
CA ASN A 159 -4.33 -11.79 48.74
C ASN A 159 -4.83 -10.82 47.66
N ALA A 160 -5.55 -9.76 48.06
CA ALA A 160 -5.97 -8.70 47.14
C ALA A 160 -4.76 -7.97 46.53
N MET A 161 -3.75 -7.64 47.35
CA MET A 161 -2.50 -7.01 46.89
C MET A 161 -1.73 -7.92 45.93
N HIS A 162 -1.66 -9.23 46.21
CA HIS A 162 -1.05 -10.19 45.30
C HIS A 162 -1.79 -10.26 43.96
N SER A 163 -3.13 -10.23 43.99
CA SER A 163 -3.95 -10.20 42.78
C SER A 163 -3.74 -8.92 41.97
N LEU A 164 -3.60 -7.77 42.63
CA LEU A 164 -3.26 -6.50 41.98
C LEU A 164 -1.90 -6.56 41.29
N GLN A 165 -0.89 -7.12 41.95
CA GLN A 165 0.43 -7.35 41.35
C GLN A 165 0.32 -8.21 40.08
N ASN A 166 -0.38 -9.34 40.17
CA ASN A 166 -0.59 -10.21 39.02
C ASN A 166 -1.33 -9.52 37.86
N GLY A 167 -2.30 -8.65 38.17
CA GLY A 167 -3.06 -7.88 37.18
C GLY A 167 -2.24 -6.89 36.35
N ILE A 168 -1.04 -6.49 36.83
CA ILE A 168 -0.14 -5.58 36.11
C ILE A 168 1.13 -6.25 35.56
N ASN A 169 1.36 -7.54 35.85
CA ASN A 169 2.59 -8.23 35.45
C ASN A 169 2.81 -8.26 33.93
N ASP A 170 1.74 -8.20 33.14
CA ASP A 170 1.80 -8.21 31.68
C ASP A 170 1.70 -6.82 31.04
N GLU A 171 1.94 -5.75 31.79
CA GLU A 171 1.95 -4.37 31.26
C GLU A 171 2.85 -4.23 30.03
N THR A 172 4.10 -4.69 30.14
CA THR A 172 5.08 -4.60 29.06
C THR A 172 4.59 -5.33 27.81
N GLN A 173 4.03 -6.53 27.97
CA GLN A 173 3.50 -7.32 26.86
C GLN A 173 2.28 -6.64 26.23
N THR A 174 1.37 -6.12 27.07
CA THR A 174 0.18 -5.39 26.63
C THR A 174 0.57 -4.18 25.77
N LYS A 175 1.58 -3.41 26.20
CA LYS A 175 2.08 -2.22 25.49
C LYS A 175 2.75 -2.52 24.15
N GLN A 176 3.21 -3.75 23.93
CA GLN A 176 3.78 -4.18 22.65
C GLN A 176 2.73 -4.68 21.65
N THR A 177 1.50 -4.96 22.11
CA THR A 177 0.44 -5.45 21.23
C THR A 177 -0.11 -4.33 20.33
N GLN A 178 -0.54 -4.68 19.12
CA GLN A 178 -1.23 -3.73 18.24
C GLN A 178 -2.53 -3.21 18.85
N LYS A 179 -3.18 -4.00 19.71
CA LYS A 179 -4.35 -3.58 20.47
C LYS A 179 -4.07 -2.34 21.34
N TYR A 180 -2.84 -2.17 21.84
CA TYR A 180 -2.40 -0.95 22.53
C TYR A 180 -1.79 0.08 21.59
N LEU A 181 -0.93 -0.33 20.66
CA LEU A 181 -0.18 0.60 19.81
C LEU A 181 -1.10 1.47 18.95
N ASP A 182 -2.10 0.84 18.32
CA ASP A 182 -3.12 1.48 17.47
C ASP A 182 -4.36 1.96 18.24
N ALA A 183 -4.42 1.75 19.57
CA ALA A 183 -5.53 2.25 20.36
C ALA A 183 -5.58 3.78 20.36
N GLU A 184 -6.77 4.32 20.64
CA GLU A 184 -6.94 5.77 20.78
C GLU A 184 -6.04 6.32 21.90
N PRO A 185 -5.44 7.52 21.73
CA PRO A 185 -4.55 8.10 22.72
C PRO A 185 -5.16 8.19 24.14
N SER A 186 -6.45 8.50 24.23
CA SER A 186 -7.18 8.56 25.51
C SER A 186 -7.26 7.20 26.22
N LYS A 187 -7.46 6.11 25.48
CA LYS A 187 -7.55 4.74 26.02
C LYS A 187 -6.19 4.22 26.46
N LYS A 188 -5.13 4.54 25.70
CA LYS A 188 -3.74 4.26 26.10
C LYS A 188 -3.40 4.96 27.41
N SER A 189 -3.71 6.26 27.49
CA SER A 189 -3.50 7.04 28.70
C SER A 189 -4.28 6.51 29.90
N ALA A 190 -5.55 6.11 29.71
CA ALA A 190 -6.36 5.54 30.79
C ALA A 190 -5.75 4.23 31.34
N TYR A 191 -5.28 3.35 30.45
CA TYR A 191 -4.58 2.12 30.87
C TYR A 191 -3.27 2.43 31.61
N ASP A 192 -2.44 3.33 31.07
CA ASP A 192 -1.19 3.75 31.71
C ASP A 192 -1.42 4.34 33.10
N GLN A 193 -2.44 5.19 33.25
CA GLN A 193 -2.81 5.78 34.53
C GLN A 193 -3.29 4.73 35.53
N ALA A 194 -4.12 3.77 35.11
CA ALA A 194 -4.60 2.69 35.97
C ALA A 194 -3.43 1.80 36.45
N VAL A 195 -2.50 1.46 35.56
CA VAL A 195 -1.30 0.68 35.92
C VAL A 195 -0.39 1.47 36.86
N ASN A 196 -0.19 2.77 36.62
CA ASN A 196 0.61 3.61 37.52
C ASN A 196 -0.03 3.75 38.91
N ALA A 197 -1.36 3.88 38.99
CA ALA A 197 -2.08 3.88 40.26
C ALA A 197 -1.93 2.55 41.01
N ALA A 198 -2.03 1.42 40.30
CA ALA A 198 -1.77 0.10 40.87
C ALA A 198 -0.33 -0.03 41.39
N LYS A 199 0.68 0.43 40.64
CA LYS A 199 2.09 0.47 41.08
C LYS A 199 2.28 1.32 42.33
N ALA A 200 1.60 2.46 42.43
CA ALA A 200 1.68 3.32 43.61
C ALA A 200 1.15 2.60 44.86
N ILE A 201 0.06 1.85 44.75
CA ILE A 201 -0.48 1.01 45.83
C ILE A 201 0.50 -0.11 46.23
N LEU A 202 1.08 -0.80 45.24
CA LEU A 202 2.00 -1.93 45.42
C LEU A 202 3.37 -1.54 45.96
N THR A 203 3.76 -0.27 45.86
CA THR A 203 5.07 0.19 46.28
C THR A 203 5.29 -0.07 47.78
N LYS A 204 6.31 -0.87 48.11
CA LYS A 204 6.51 -1.34 49.49
C LYS A 204 6.75 -0.24 50.51
N ALA A 205 7.68 0.66 50.20
CA ALA A 205 8.16 1.67 51.14
C ALA A 205 7.19 2.85 51.28
N SER A 206 6.57 3.27 50.18
CA SER A 206 5.79 4.52 50.10
C SER A 206 4.33 4.32 49.66
N GLY A 207 3.86 3.07 49.52
CA GLY A 207 2.47 2.79 49.22
C GLY A 207 1.54 3.28 50.32
N GLN A 208 0.37 3.77 49.92
CA GLN A 208 -0.64 4.25 50.87
C GLN A 208 -1.26 3.09 51.66
N ASN A 209 -1.71 3.38 52.88
CA ASN A 209 -2.55 2.45 53.64
C ASN A 209 -3.97 2.43 53.05
N VAL A 210 -4.18 1.59 52.03
CA VAL A 210 -5.49 1.35 51.41
C VAL A 210 -6.07 0.02 51.88
N ASP A 211 -7.39 -0.05 51.98
CA ASP A 211 -8.10 -1.27 52.36
C ASP A 211 -8.28 -2.24 51.19
N LYS A 212 -8.88 -3.41 51.47
CA LYS A 212 -9.13 -4.46 50.49
C LYS A 212 -9.98 -3.95 49.31
N ALA A 213 -11.02 -3.19 49.60
CA ALA A 213 -11.96 -2.72 48.57
C ALA A 213 -11.27 -1.75 47.60
N ALA A 214 -10.43 -0.85 48.10
CA ALA A 214 -9.65 0.06 47.27
C ALA A 214 -8.62 -0.68 46.39
N VAL A 215 -7.98 -1.73 46.91
CA VAL A 215 -7.07 -2.60 46.12
C VAL A 215 -7.83 -3.33 45.02
N GLU A 216 -9.00 -3.90 45.33
CA GLU A 216 -9.86 -4.58 44.36
C GLU A 216 -10.37 -3.60 43.29
N GLN A 217 -10.71 -2.37 43.66
CA GLN A 217 -11.10 -1.31 42.72
C GLN A 217 -9.95 -0.93 41.78
N ALA A 218 -8.71 -0.83 42.28
CA ALA A 218 -7.55 -0.56 41.44
C ALA A 218 -7.32 -1.68 40.42
N LEU A 219 -7.48 -2.95 40.83
CA LEU A 219 -7.39 -4.10 39.93
C LEU A 219 -8.50 -4.08 38.86
N GLN A 220 -9.74 -3.77 39.26
CA GLN A 220 -10.86 -3.62 38.33
C GLN A 220 -10.60 -2.51 37.29
N ASN A 221 -10.01 -1.39 37.72
CA ASN A 221 -9.67 -0.28 36.83
C ASN A 221 -8.61 -0.69 35.80
N VAL A 222 -7.56 -1.42 36.22
CA VAL A 222 -6.55 -1.99 35.30
C VAL A 222 -7.21 -2.91 34.28
N ASN A 223 -8.06 -3.84 34.73
CA ASN A 223 -8.72 -4.80 33.83
C ASN A 223 -9.68 -4.10 32.84
N SER A 224 -10.44 -3.13 33.31
CA SER A 224 -11.42 -2.41 32.50
C SER A 224 -10.74 -1.54 31.44
N THR A 225 -9.69 -0.80 31.82
CA THR A 225 -8.94 0.05 30.87
C THR A 225 -8.13 -0.78 29.86
N LYS A 226 -7.58 -1.93 30.27
CA LYS A 226 -6.94 -2.90 29.36
C LYS A 226 -7.92 -3.47 28.34
N THR A 227 -9.12 -3.85 28.78
CA THR A 227 -10.18 -4.34 27.90
C THR A 227 -10.66 -3.26 26.93
N ALA A 228 -10.68 -2.00 27.39
CA ALA A 228 -11.11 -0.85 26.60
C ALA A 228 -10.12 -0.42 25.51
N LEU A 229 -8.87 -0.91 25.51
CA LEU A 229 -7.92 -0.75 24.41
C LEU A 229 -8.55 -1.27 23.11
N ASN A 230 -8.45 -0.51 22.04
CA ASN A 230 -9.24 -0.72 20.82
C ASN A 230 -8.42 -0.67 19.53
N GLY A 231 -7.11 -0.90 19.58
CA GLY A 231 -6.27 -0.88 18.37
C GLY A 231 -6.66 -1.91 17.32
N ASP A 232 -7.22 -3.05 17.74
CA ASP A 232 -7.82 -4.06 16.86
C ASP A 232 -9.06 -3.52 16.13
N ALA A 233 -9.95 -2.82 16.82
CA ALA A 233 -11.09 -2.15 16.19
C ALA A 233 -10.61 -1.05 15.22
N LYS A 234 -9.61 -0.25 15.60
CA LYS A 234 -9.03 0.79 14.73
C LYS A 234 -8.39 0.22 13.48
N LEU A 235 -7.69 -0.91 13.58
CA LEU A 235 -7.17 -1.62 12.42
C LEU A 235 -8.29 -2.05 11.47
N ASN A 236 -9.38 -2.61 11.98
CA ASN A 236 -10.52 -3.04 11.17
C ASN A 236 -11.24 -1.84 10.50
N GLU A 237 -11.44 -0.75 11.23
CA GLU A 237 -11.96 0.51 10.69
C GLU A 237 -11.08 1.04 9.56
N ALA A 238 -9.77 1.07 9.76
CA ALA A 238 -8.81 1.50 8.73
C ALA A 238 -8.87 0.60 7.49
N LYS A 239 -8.95 -0.74 7.67
CA LYS A 239 -9.08 -1.69 6.55
C LYS A 239 -10.38 -1.46 5.77
N ALA A 240 -11.51 -1.28 6.46
CA ALA A 240 -12.79 -0.99 5.82
C ALA A 240 -12.74 0.30 5.00
N ALA A 241 -12.19 1.38 5.57
CA ALA A 241 -12.03 2.66 4.88
C ALA A 241 -11.08 2.56 3.67
N ALA A 242 -9.97 1.81 3.79
CA ALA A 242 -9.06 1.58 2.68
C ALA A 242 -9.71 0.75 1.56
N LYS A 243 -10.49 -0.30 1.89
CA LYS A 243 -11.25 -1.08 0.90
C LYS A 243 -12.32 -0.25 0.22
N GLN A 244 -13.00 0.63 0.95
CA GLN A 244 -13.95 1.58 0.37
C GLN A 244 -13.26 2.52 -0.61
N THR A 245 -12.12 3.10 -0.20
CA THR A 245 -11.30 3.96 -1.07
C THR A 245 -10.86 3.20 -2.31
N LEU A 246 -10.32 1.97 -2.16
CA LEU A 246 -9.96 1.10 -3.27
C LEU A 246 -11.14 0.90 -4.23
N GLY A 247 -12.35 0.65 -3.71
CA GLY A 247 -13.58 0.52 -4.49
C GLY A 247 -13.93 1.72 -5.37
N THR A 248 -13.52 2.93 -4.97
CA THR A 248 -13.75 4.17 -5.74
C THR A 248 -12.75 4.44 -6.86
N LEU A 249 -11.61 3.73 -6.88
CA LEU A 249 -10.56 3.94 -7.88
C LEU A 249 -11.01 3.44 -9.25
N THR A 250 -10.88 4.28 -10.29
CA THR A 250 -11.51 4.04 -11.60
C THR A 250 -10.53 3.61 -12.69
N HIS A 251 -9.22 3.80 -12.53
CA HIS A 251 -8.22 3.60 -13.58
C HIS A 251 -7.39 2.32 -13.40
N ILE A 252 -7.17 1.84 -12.18
CA ILE A 252 -6.54 0.53 -11.93
C ILE A 252 -7.33 -0.64 -12.56
N ASN A 253 -6.61 -1.70 -12.96
CA ASN A 253 -7.19 -2.94 -13.49
C ASN A 253 -7.51 -3.96 -12.37
N ASN A 254 -8.14 -5.07 -12.73
CA ASN A 254 -8.59 -6.09 -11.77
C ASN A 254 -7.43 -6.78 -11.02
N ALA A 255 -6.31 -7.03 -11.70
CA ALA A 255 -5.15 -7.67 -11.07
C ALA A 255 -4.49 -6.74 -10.03
N GLN A 256 -4.32 -5.46 -10.36
CA GLN A 256 -3.83 -4.44 -9.43
C GLN A 256 -4.79 -4.27 -8.23
N ARG A 257 -6.10 -4.19 -8.49
CA ARG A 257 -7.12 -4.10 -7.44
C ARG A 257 -7.05 -5.29 -6.48
N THR A 258 -6.95 -6.50 -7.02
CA THR A 258 -6.86 -7.73 -6.21
C THR A 258 -5.59 -7.74 -5.36
N ALA A 259 -4.45 -7.36 -5.93
CA ALA A 259 -3.20 -7.27 -5.17
C ALA A 259 -3.29 -6.24 -4.03
N LEU A 260 -3.85 -5.07 -4.29
CA LEU A 260 -4.04 -4.02 -3.27
C LEU A 260 -5.05 -4.43 -2.19
N ASP A 261 -6.14 -5.13 -2.54
CA ASP A 261 -7.09 -5.65 -1.54
C ASP A 261 -6.42 -6.69 -0.62
N ASN A 262 -5.58 -7.56 -1.19
CA ASN A 262 -4.80 -8.52 -0.43
C ASN A 262 -3.81 -7.83 0.51
N GLU A 263 -3.09 -6.80 0.04
CA GLU A 263 -2.18 -6.01 0.87
C GLU A 263 -2.92 -5.31 2.03
N ILE A 264 -4.10 -4.71 1.78
CA ILE A 264 -4.96 -4.13 2.84
C ILE A 264 -5.37 -5.21 3.85
N THR A 265 -5.76 -6.39 3.37
CA THR A 265 -6.21 -7.49 4.20
C THR A 265 -5.08 -8.01 5.11
N GLN A 266 -3.86 -8.09 4.59
CA GLN A 266 -2.68 -8.61 5.30
C GLN A 266 -2.03 -7.60 6.25
N ALA A 267 -2.26 -6.29 6.07
CA ALA A 267 -1.70 -5.27 6.93
C ALA A 267 -2.06 -5.52 8.42
N THR A 268 -1.06 -5.40 9.30
CA THR A 268 -1.18 -5.76 10.73
C THR A 268 -1.36 -4.56 11.65
N ASN A 269 -1.33 -3.34 11.12
CA ASN A 269 -1.48 -2.10 11.86
C ASN A 269 -2.08 -0.99 10.99
N VAL A 270 -2.57 0.07 11.62
CA VAL A 270 -3.27 1.18 10.96
C VAL A 270 -2.37 1.92 9.96
N GLU A 271 -1.09 2.11 10.29
CA GLU A 271 -0.11 2.78 9.42
C GLU A 271 0.12 2.01 8.11
N GLY A 272 0.30 0.69 8.20
CA GLY A 272 0.46 -0.20 7.04
C GLY A 272 -0.75 -0.14 6.12
N VAL A 273 -1.97 -0.16 6.68
CA VAL A 273 -3.20 0.02 5.89
C VAL A 273 -3.23 1.36 5.17
N ASN A 274 -2.88 2.45 5.86
CA ASN A 274 -2.84 3.79 5.26
C ASN A 274 -1.77 3.90 4.16
N THR A 275 -0.65 3.21 4.30
CA THR A 275 0.40 3.12 3.28
C THR A 275 -0.10 2.45 2.02
N VAL A 276 -0.82 1.32 2.15
CA VAL A 276 -1.41 0.62 0.99
C VAL A 276 -2.50 1.47 0.34
N LYS A 277 -3.31 2.19 1.14
CA LYS A 277 -4.32 3.15 0.62
C LYS A 277 -3.68 4.23 -0.25
N ALA A 278 -2.59 4.84 0.23
CA ALA A 278 -1.87 5.86 -0.53
C ALA A 278 -1.24 5.28 -1.81
N LYS A 279 -0.63 4.09 -1.72
CA LYS A 279 -0.09 3.35 -2.87
C LYS A 279 -1.16 3.09 -3.92
N ALA A 280 -2.37 2.70 -3.51
CA ALA A 280 -3.50 2.47 -4.41
C ALA A 280 -3.90 3.74 -5.17
N GLN A 281 -4.05 4.87 -4.47
CA GLN A 281 -4.40 6.17 -5.07
C GLN A 281 -3.33 6.66 -6.05
N GLN A 282 -2.05 6.51 -5.70
CA GLN A 282 -0.94 6.90 -6.59
C GLN A 282 -0.87 6.03 -7.85
N LEU A 283 -1.10 4.72 -7.72
CA LEU A 283 -1.14 3.82 -8.86
C LEU A 283 -2.32 4.15 -9.78
N ASP A 284 -3.49 4.43 -9.21
CA ASP A 284 -4.67 4.85 -9.97
C ASP A 284 -4.44 6.15 -10.75
N GLY A 285 -3.82 7.14 -10.11
CA GLY A 285 -3.41 8.38 -10.79
C GLY A 285 -2.47 8.13 -11.97
N ALA A 286 -1.44 7.29 -11.79
CA ALA A 286 -0.52 6.93 -12.86
C ALA A 286 -1.22 6.18 -14.00
N MET A 287 -2.17 5.30 -13.69
CA MET A 287 -2.99 4.60 -14.67
C MET A 287 -3.86 5.57 -15.48
N GLY A 288 -4.47 6.58 -14.82
CA GLY A 288 -5.24 7.62 -15.52
C GLY A 288 -4.38 8.51 -16.43
N GLN A 289 -3.11 8.76 -16.04
CA GLN A 289 -2.15 9.45 -16.89
C GLN A 289 -1.75 8.61 -18.11
N LEU A 290 -1.52 7.30 -17.93
CA LEU A 290 -1.25 6.37 -19.04
C LEU A 290 -2.45 6.25 -19.99
N GLU A 291 -3.67 6.23 -19.45
CA GLU A 291 -4.91 6.26 -20.25
C GLU A 291 -4.99 7.54 -21.10
N THR A 292 -4.65 8.68 -20.51
CA THR A 292 -4.62 9.96 -21.20
C THR A 292 -3.54 9.99 -22.29
N SER A 293 -2.35 9.39 -22.07
CA SER A 293 -1.25 9.46 -23.04
C SER A 293 -1.51 8.72 -24.35
N ILE A 294 -2.45 7.76 -24.36
CA ILE A 294 -2.87 7.03 -25.57
C ILE A 294 -4.26 7.43 -26.08
N ARG A 295 -4.88 8.48 -25.52
CA ARG A 295 -6.22 8.92 -25.91
C ARG A 295 -6.31 9.25 -27.40
N ASP A 296 -5.29 9.94 -27.92
CA ASP A 296 -5.28 10.41 -29.30
C ASP A 296 -4.66 9.40 -30.29
N LYS A 297 -4.50 8.13 -29.87
CA LYS A 297 -3.81 7.11 -30.68
C LYS A 297 -4.38 6.98 -32.10
N ASP A 298 -5.71 7.00 -32.25
CA ASP A 298 -6.35 6.77 -33.55
C ASP A 298 -6.14 7.95 -34.48
N THR A 299 -6.13 9.17 -33.94
CA THR A 299 -5.77 10.40 -34.66
C THR A 299 -4.31 10.37 -35.09
N THR A 300 -3.39 9.99 -34.19
CA THR A 300 -1.96 9.88 -34.52
C THR A 300 -1.72 8.84 -35.61
N LEU A 301 -2.35 7.66 -35.53
CA LEU A 301 -2.20 6.60 -36.53
C LEU A 301 -2.68 7.02 -37.92
N GLN A 302 -3.66 7.91 -38.01
CA GLN A 302 -4.16 8.44 -39.29
C GLN A 302 -3.36 9.65 -39.79
N SER A 303 -2.57 10.28 -38.93
CA SER A 303 -1.81 11.47 -39.26
C SER A 303 -0.77 11.22 -40.35
N GLN A 304 -0.50 12.24 -41.17
CA GLN A 304 0.59 12.20 -42.15
C GLN A 304 1.95 12.00 -41.47
N ASN A 305 2.15 12.56 -40.28
CA ASN A 305 3.40 12.39 -39.53
C ASN A 305 3.68 10.95 -39.13
N TYR A 306 2.63 10.15 -38.83
CA TYR A 306 2.79 8.72 -38.61
C TYR A 306 2.95 7.97 -39.92
N GLN A 307 2.04 8.18 -40.88
CA GLN A 307 1.95 7.35 -42.07
C GLN A 307 3.20 7.44 -42.97
N ASP A 308 3.85 8.60 -43.04
CA ASP A 308 5.08 8.83 -43.81
C ASP A 308 6.36 8.70 -42.96
N ALA A 309 6.24 8.38 -41.66
CA ALA A 309 7.41 8.15 -40.80
C ALA A 309 8.15 6.86 -41.18
N ASP A 310 9.41 6.77 -40.74
CA ASP A 310 10.21 5.56 -40.93
C ASP A 310 9.52 4.34 -40.30
N ASP A 311 9.61 3.19 -40.95
CA ASP A 311 8.99 1.93 -40.50
C ASP A 311 9.32 1.58 -39.05
N ALA A 312 10.58 1.76 -38.65
CA ALA A 312 11.03 1.52 -37.28
C ALA A 312 10.33 2.44 -36.26
N LYS A 313 10.08 3.71 -36.61
CA LYS A 313 9.42 4.69 -35.74
C LYS A 313 7.92 4.45 -35.66
N ARG A 314 7.28 4.10 -36.78
CA ARG A 314 5.88 3.66 -36.82
C ARG A 314 5.67 2.44 -35.91
N THR A 315 6.55 1.45 -36.06
CA THR A 315 6.55 0.23 -35.26
C THR A 315 6.74 0.52 -33.78
N ALA A 316 7.72 1.36 -33.41
CA ALA A 316 7.97 1.74 -32.02
C ALA A 316 6.76 2.42 -31.38
N TYR A 317 6.11 3.35 -32.09
CA TYR A 317 4.88 4.00 -31.60
C TYR A 317 3.75 3.00 -31.40
N SER A 318 3.47 2.17 -32.41
CA SER A 318 2.41 1.15 -32.32
C SER A 318 2.66 0.14 -31.20
N GLN A 319 3.91 -0.29 -31.00
CA GLN A 319 4.28 -1.18 -29.90
C GLN A 319 4.09 -0.52 -28.52
N ALA A 320 4.52 0.74 -28.36
CA ALA A 320 4.35 1.48 -27.11
C ALA A 320 2.87 1.67 -26.76
N VAL A 321 2.03 2.03 -27.75
CA VAL A 321 0.58 2.14 -27.57
C VAL A 321 -0.06 0.80 -27.20
N ASN A 322 0.35 -0.29 -27.86
CA ASN A 322 -0.17 -1.63 -27.54
C ASN A 322 0.23 -2.10 -26.14
N ALA A 323 1.47 -1.82 -25.70
CA ALA A 323 1.92 -2.12 -24.35
C ALA A 323 1.11 -1.33 -23.31
N ALA A 324 0.90 -0.02 -23.54
CA ALA A 324 0.05 0.81 -22.70
C ALA A 324 -1.39 0.29 -22.64
N ALA A 325 -1.98 -0.07 -23.79
CA ALA A 325 -3.32 -0.64 -23.87
C ALA A 325 -3.44 -1.98 -23.12
N THR A 326 -2.40 -2.80 -23.14
CA THR A 326 -2.34 -4.06 -22.39
C THR A 326 -2.35 -3.81 -20.88
N ILE A 327 -1.58 -2.83 -20.40
CA ILE A 327 -1.55 -2.44 -18.99
C ILE A 327 -2.92 -1.90 -18.53
N LEU A 328 -3.53 -1.04 -19.36
CA LEU A 328 -4.83 -0.40 -19.09
C LEU A 328 -6.02 -1.36 -19.17
N ASN A 329 -5.85 -2.53 -19.79
CA ASN A 329 -6.94 -3.48 -19.96
C ASN A 329 -7.48 -3.90 -18.58
N LYS A 330 -8.76 -3.58 -18.32
CA LYS A 330 -9.39 -3.79 -17.02
C LYS A 330 -9.43 -5.25 -16.58
N THR A 331 -9.59 -6.17 -17.52
CA THR A 331 -9.80 -7.59 -17.23
C THR A 331 -8.55 -8.42 -17.44
N ALA A 332 -7.79 -8.15 -18.50
CA ALA A 332 -6.59 -8.93 -18.89
C ALA A 332 -5.26 -8.26 -18.47
N GLY A 333 -5.29 -7.01 -18.00
CA GLY A 333 -4.09 -6.32 -17.52
C GLY A 333 -3.52 -7.00 -16.27
N GLY A 334 -2.19 -7.09 -16.22
CA GLY A 334 -1.46 -7.65 -15.07
C GLY A 334 -1.36 -6.69 -13.89
N ASN A 335 -0.81 -7.16 -12.78
CA ASN A 335 -0.49 -6.33 -11.61
C ASN A 335 0.78 -5.48 -11.87
N THR A 336 0.69 -4.54 -12.80
CA THR A 336 1.82 -3.67 -13.17
C THR A 336 2.07 -2.62 -12.07
N PRO A 337 3.29 -2.52 -11.51
CA PRO A 337 3.60 -1.53 -10.47
C PRO A 337 3.67 -0.11 -11.06
N LYS A 338 3.52 0.90 -10.19
CA LYS A 338 3.47 2.32 -10.59
C LYS A 338 4.64 2.75 -11.48
N SER A 339 5.87 2.35 -11.14
CA SER A 339 7.09 2.67 -11.91
C SER A 339 7.00 2.21 -13.37
N ASP A 340 6.34 1.09 -13.59
CA ASP A 340 6.27 0.43 -14.89
C ASP A 340 5.14 1.04 -15.74
N VAL A 341 4.06 1.46 -15.07
CA VAL A 341 3.02 2.32 -15.67
C VAL A 341 3.65 3.64 -16.16
N GLU A 342 4.46 4.28 -15.31
CA GLU A 342 5.15 5.54 -15.66
C GLU A 342 6.16 5.34 -16.81
N ARG A 343 6.87 4.21 -16.83
CA ARG A 343 7.78 3.86 -17.94
C ARG A 343 7.02 3.62 -19.24
N ALA A 344 5.87 2.94 -19.22
CA ALA A 344 5.04 2.76 -20.40
C ALA A 344 4.52 4.11 -20.94
N MET A 345 4.12 5.01 -20.04
CA MET A 345 3.72 6.37 -20.40
C MET A 345 4.86 7.13 -21.09
N GLN A 346 6.09 7.07 -20.55
CA GLN A 346 7.26 7.70 -21.17
C GLN A 346 7.58 7.10 -22.55
N ALA A 347 7.48 5.78 -22.70
CA ALA A 347 7.70 5.11 -23.98
C ALA A 347 6.73 5.58 -25.07
N VAL A 348 5.44 5.73 -24.73
CA VAL A 348 4.42 6.30 -25.64
C VAL A 348 4.81 7.71 -26.05
N THR A 349 5.15 8.58 -25.09
CA THR A 349 5.54 9.97 -25.37
C THR A 349 6.76 10.04 -26.28
N GLN A 350 7.83 9.31 -25.95
CA GLN A 350 9.06 9.30 -26.74
C GLN A 350 8.82 8.80 -28.17
N ALA A 351 8.12 7.68 -28.32
CA ALA A 351 7.82 7.12 -29.64
C ALA A 351 6.93 8.05 -30.47
N ASN A 352 5.97 8.75 -29.85
CA ASN A 352 5.15 9.75 -30.52
C ASN A 352 5.98 10.93 -31.03
N THR A 353 6.86 11.47 -30.18
CA THR A 353 7.75 12.59 -30.56
C THR A 353 8.78 12.21 -31.62
N ALA A 354 9.14 10.93 -31.71
CA ALA A 354 10.10 10.43 -32.68
C ALA A 354 9.53 10.32 -34.10
N LEU A 355 8.19 10.31 -34.27
CA LEU A 355 7.55 10.23 -35.58
C LEU A 355 8.00 11.39 -36.48
N ASN A 356 8.46 11.02 -37.68
CA ASN A 356 9.20 11.92 -38.56
C ASN A 356 8.63 12.01 -39.99
N GLY A 357 7.36 11.67 -40.19
CA GLY A 357 6.75 11.65 -41.53
C GLY A 357 6.67 13.02 -42.19
N ILE A 358 6.49 14.08 -41.42
CA ILE A 358 6.53 15.46 -41.93
C ILE A 358 7.93 15.78 -42.47
N GLN A 359 8.98 15.46 -41.70
CA GLN A 359 10.37 15.69 -42.12
C GLN A 359 10.74 14.84 -43.33
N ASN A 360 10.23 13.61 -43.41
CA ASN A 360 10.43 12.74 -44.57
C ASN A 360 9.77 13.32 -45.83
N LEU A 361 8.55 13.87 -45.73
CA LEU A 361 7.88 14.56 -46.84
C LEU A 361 8.70 15.76 -47.33
N GLU A 362 9.18 16.59 -46.41
CA GLU A 362 10.01 17.75 -46.77
C GLU A 362 11.30 17.33 -47.47
N ARG A 363 11.97 16.26 -47.00
CA ARG A 363 13.16 15.71 -47.66
C ARG A 363 12.85 15.21 -49.07
N ALA A 364 11.75 14.50 -49.25
CA ALA A 364 11.32 14.00 -50.56
C ALA A 364 11.01 15.15 -51.53
N LYS A 365 10.33 16.21 -51.06
CA LYS A 365 10.09 17.42 -51.87
C LYS A 365 11.39 18.12 -52.27
N GLN A 366 12.37 18.19 -51.37
CA GLN A 366 13.68 18.77 -51.66
C GLN A 366 14.45 17.94 -52.70
N ALA A 367 14.43 16.61 -52.59
CA ALA A 367 15.04 15.69 -53.55
C ALA A 367 14.42 15.86 -54.94
N ALA A 368 13.09 15.82 -55.04
CA ALA A 368 12.36 16.04 -56.29
C ALA A 368 12.68 17.41 -56.92
N ASN A 369 12.67 18.49 -56.13
CA ASN A 369 13.04 19.82 -56.62
C ASN A 369 14.49 19.91 -57.11
N THR A 370 15.40 19.20 -56.45
CA THR A 370 16.81 19.12 -56.85
C THR A 370 16.94 18.39 -58.18
N ALA A 371 16.30 17.23 -58.34
CA ALA A 371 16.27 16.47 -59.58
C ALA A 371 15.71 17.30 -60.75
N ILE A 372 14.57 17.97 -60.56
CA ILE A 372 13.96 18.85 -61.59
C ILE A 372 14.89 20.01 -61.96
N THR A 373 15.56 20.61 -60.97
CA THR A 373 16.47 21.74 -61.22
C THR A 373 17.67 21.28 -62.04
N ASN A 374 18.26 20.14 -61.68
CA ASN A 374 19.46 19.57 -62.30
C ASN A 374 19.18 18.87 -63.65
N ALA A 375 17.92 18.59 -63.97
CA ALA A 375 17.52 18.03 -65.26
C ALA A 375 17.89 18.99 -66.40
N SER A 376 18.96 18.69 -67.13
CA SER A 376 19.57 19.58 -68.12
C SER A 376 18.72 19.74 -69.38
N ASP A 377 17.91 18.73 -69.70
CA ASP A 377 17.20 18.66 -70.97
C ASP A 377 15.74 19.08 -70.93
N LEU A 378 15.17 19.20 -69.73
CA LEU A 378 13.84 19.76 -69.54
C LEU A 378 13.81 21.25 -69.87
N ASN A 379 12.74 21.69 -70.53
CA ASN A 379 12.47 23.12 -70.75
C ASN A 379 11.88 23.79 -69.50
N THR A 380 11.88 25.13 -69.49
CA THR A 380 11.42 25.94 -68.34
C THR A 380 9.99 25.59 -67.93
N LYS A 381 9.07 25.44 -68.88
CA LYS A 381 7.66 25.14 -68.57
C LYS A 381 7.46 23.73 -67.99
N GLN A 382 8.21 22.74 -68.46
CA GLN A 382 8.22 21.40 -67.87
C GLN A 382 8.72 21.45 -66.42
N LYS A 383 9.82 22.18 -66.16
CA LYS A 383 10.35 22.36 -64.81
C LYS A 383 9.35 23.06 -63.88
N GLU A 384 8.71 24.13 -64.34
CA GLU A 384 7.69 24.85 -63.56
C GLU A 384 6.50 23.96 -63.20
N ALA A 385 5.97 23.21 -64.18
CA ALA A 385 4.84 22.32 -63.94
C ALA A 385 5.17 21.18 -62.98
N LEU A 386 6.35 20.56 -63.10
CA LEU A 386 6.81 19.53 -62.18
C LEU A 386 7.03 20.10 -60.77
N LYS A 387 7.60 21.30 -60.63
CA LYS A 387 7.75 21.96 -59.32
C LYS A 387 6.39 22.25 -58.66
N ALA A 388 5.37 22.62 -59.43
CA ALA A 388 4.01 22.79 -58.91
C ALA A 388 3.41 21.46 -58.40
N GLN A 389 3.70 20.33 -59.07
CA GLN A 389 3.31 19.00 -58.58
C GLN A 389 4.04 18.63 -57.28
N VAL A 390 5.35 18.93 -57.16
CA VAL A 390 6.11 18.72 -55.91
C VAL A 390 5.50 19.53 -54.75
N THR A 391 5.19 20.80 -54.96
CA THR A 391 4.54 21.65 -53.95
C THR A 391 3.22 21.04 -53.47
N SER A 392 2.42 20.55 -54.41
CA SER A 392 1.11 19.95 -54.16
C SER A 392 1.16 18.53 -53.57
N ALA A 393 2.33 17.88 -53.55
CA ALA A 393 2.47 16.54 -53.01
C ALA A 393 2.16 16.54 -51.51
N ALA A 394 1.12 15.80 -51.11
CA ALA A 394 0.71 15.66 -49.72
C ALA A 394 1.43 14.51 -49.00
N ARG A 395 2.17 13.68 -49.73
CA ARG A 395 2.77 12.41 -49.26
C ARG A 395 4.14 12.16 -49.87
N VAL A 396 5.00 11.45 -49.14
CA VAL A 396 6.35 11.08 -49.59
C VAL A 396 6.29 10.34 -50.94
N ALA A 397 5.40 9.36 -51.08
CA ALA A 397 5.25 8.59 -52.32
C ALA A 397 4.90 9.47 -53.53
N ALA A 398 4.05 10.49 -53.34
CA ALA A 398 3.70 11.42 -54.40
C ALA A 398 4.90 12.30 -54.81
N ALA A 399 5.67 12.82 -53.84
CA ALA A 399 6.87 13.60 -54.13
C ALA A 399 7.94 12.77 -54.87
N ASN A 400 8.17 11.53 -54.43
CA ASN A 400 9.07 10.60 -55.11
C ASN A 400 8.59 10.25 -56.53
N GLY A 401 7.28 10.12 -56.73
CA GLY A 401 6.70 9.90 -58.07
C GLY A 401 6.99 11.06 -59.03
N VAL A 402 6.95 12.30 -58.54
CA VAL A 402 7.33 13.48 -59.34
C VAL A 402 8.83 13.49 -59.65
N GLU A 403 9.69 13.12 -58.68
CA GLU A 403 11.14 12.95 -58.90
C GLU A 403 11.45 11.93 -60.01
N HIS A 404 10.79 10.77 -59.97
CA HIS A 404 10.93 9.74 -60.99
C HIS A 404 10.49 10.24 -62.37
N THR A 405 9.30 10.86 -62.43
CA THR A 405 8.76 11.45 -63.66
C THR A 405 9.72 12.48 -64.24
N ALA A 406 10.29 13.35 -63.41
CA ALA A 406 11.27 14.35 -63.85
C ALA A 406 12.52 13.71 -64.46
N THR A 407 13.02 12.63 -63.85
CA THR A 407 14.19 11.89 -64.32
C THR A 407 13.92 11.23 -65.67
N GLU A 408 12.82 10.49 -65.80
CA GLU A 408 12.44 9.83 -67.06
C GLU A 408 12.15 10.84 -68.18
N LEU A 409 11.43 11.92 -67.84
CA LEU A 409 11.12 12.97 -68.81
C LEU A 409 12.41 13.62 -69.31
N ASN A 410 13.40 13.84 -68.44
CA ASN A 410 14.70 14.39 -68.83
C ASN A 410 15.39 13.46 -69.84
N THR A 411 15.45 12.15 -69.56
CA THR A 411 16.01 11.15 -70.49
C THR A 411 15.29 11.14 -71.83
N ALA A 412 13.95 11.18 -71.82
CA ALA A 412 13.16 11.25 -73.04
C ALA A 412 13.44 12.53 -73.83
N MET A 413 13.58 13.68 -73.14
CA MET A 413 13.93 14.96 -73.75
C MET A 413 15.33 14.95 -74.36
N THR A 414 16.32 14.34 -73.70
CA THR A 414 17.65 14.12 -74.28
C THR A 414 17.55 13.34 -75.60
N ALA A 415 16.75 12.26 -75.63
CA ALA A 415 16.54 11.47 -76.83
C ALA A 415 15.83 12.26 -77.94
N LEU A 416 14.81 13.05 -77.61
CA LEU A 416 14.09 13.90 -78.55
C LEU A 416 14.99 14.97 -79.16
N LYS A 417 15.76 15.68 -78.33
CA LYS A 417 16.74 16.69 -78.79
C LYS A 417 17.75 16.07 -79.74
N ARG A 418 18.26 14.87 -79.43
CA ARG A 418 19.16 14.14 -80.32
C ARG A 418 18.49 13.75 -81.64
N ALA A 419 17.23 13.31 -81.62
CA ALA A 419 16.51 12.92 -82.84
C ALA A 419 16.32 14.07 -83.84
N ILE A 420 16.28 15.32 -83.36
CA ILE A 420 16.18 16.52 -84.21
C ILE A 420 17.50 17.29 -84.38
N ALA A 421 18.59 16.85 -83.75
CA ALA A 421 19.84 17.61 -83.70
C ALA A 421 20.46 17.82 -85.09
N ASP A 422 20.36 16.80 -85.96
CA ASP A 422 20.87 16.85 -87.33
C ASP A 422 19.80 17.26 -88.34
N LYS A 423 18.78 18.01 -87.91
CA LYS A 423 17.72 18.54 -88.77
C LYS A 423 18.28 19.28 -89.98
N ALA A 424 19.23 20.19 -89.74
CA ALA A 424 19.82 21.01 -90.80
C ALA A 424 20.55 20.15 -91.85
N ASP A 425 21.39 19.22 -91.39
CA ASP A 425 22.13 18.29 -92.25
C ASP A 425 21.18 17.36 -93.01
N THR A 426 20.14 16.87 -92.34
CA THR A 426 19.10 16.05 -92.97
C THR A 426 18.42 16.83 -94.09
N LYS A 427 18.05 18.10 -93.87
CA LYS A 427 17.41 18.95 -94.89
C LYS A 427 18.35 19.33 -96.04
N ALA A 428 19.65 19.44 -95.78
CA ALA A 428 20.66 19.70 -96.82
C ALA A 428 21.02 18.44 -97.61
N SER A 429 20.75 17.24 -97.07
CA SER A 429 21.10 15.98 -97.70
C SER A 429 20.35 15.74 -99.01
N GLY A 430 21.01 15.08 -99.97
CA GLY A 430 20.36 14.60 -101.19
C GLY A 430 19.17 13.68 -100.92
N ASN A 431 19.20 12.94 -99.82
CA ASN A 431 18.09 12.06 -99.43
C ASN A 431 16.82 12.83 -99.06
N TYR A 432 16.93 14.08 -98.61
CA TYR A 432 15.78 14.95 -98.37
C TYR A 432 15.42 15.77 -99.61
N VAL A 433 16.38 16.46 -100.23
CA VAL A 433 16.14 17.36 -101.37
C VAL A 433 15.47 16.63 -102.54
N ASN A 434 15.88 15.39 -102.81
CA ASN A 434 15.34 14.57 -103.89
C ASN A 434 14.12 13.69 -103.48
N ALA A 435 13.70 13.71 -102.21
CA ALA A 435 12.58 12.87 -101.74
C ALA A 435 11.23 13.32 -102.30
N ASP A 436 10.21 12.48 -102.15
CA ASP A 436 8.84 12.86 -102.50
C ASP A 436 8.32 13.99 -101.60
N ALA A 437 7.47 14.86 -102.16
CA ALA A 437 6.96 16.02 -101.44
C ALA A 437 6.21 15.65 -100.15
N ASN A 438 5.40 14.59 -100.17
CA ASN A 438 4.67 14.09 -99.00
C ASN A 438 5.60 13.54 -97.91
N LYS A 439 6.71 12.90 -98.26
CA LYS A 439 7.71 12.39 -97.30
C LYS A 439 8.54 13.52 -96.67
N ARG A 440 8.91 14.53 -97.45
CA ARG A 440 9.52 15.76 -96.91
C ARG A 440 8.59 16.46 -95.93
N GLN A 441 7.32 16.62 -96.31
CA GLN A 441 6.30 17.22 -95.46
C GLN A 441 6.11 16.42 -94.16
N ALA A 442 6.00 15.09 -94.25
CA ALA A 442 5.86 14.24 -93.06
C ALA A 442 7.06 14.38 -92.11
N TYR A 443 8.29 14.40 -92.63
CA TYR A 443 9.49 14.66 -91.82
C TYR A 443 9.43 16.04 -91.16
N ASP A 444 9.12 17.09 -91.93
CA ASP A 444 9.03 18.46 -91.43
C ASP A 444 7.97 18.62 -90.33
N GLU A 445 6.80 18.03 -90.50
CA GLU A 445 5.73 18.03 -89.49
C GLU A 445 6.16 17.33 -88.19
N LYS A 446 6.83 16.17 -88.28
CA LYS A 446 7.31 15.46 -87.08
C LYS A 446 8.42 16.24 -86.38
N VAL A 447 9.31 16.88 -87.13
CA VAL A 447 10.34 17.76 -86.58
C VAL A 447 9.71 18.97 -85.89
N THR A 448 8.73 19.63 -86.51
CA THR A 448 8.02 20.77 -85.90
C THR A 448 7.29 20.34 -84.61
N ALA A 449 6.64 19.17 -84.60
CA ALA A 449 6.02 18.65 -83.39
C ALA A 449 7.04 18.40 -82.26
N ALA A 450 8.22 17.84 -82.60
CA ALA A 450 9.31 17.66 -81.67
C ALA A 450 9.89 19.01 -81.16
N GLU A 451 10.04 20.01 -82.03
CA GLU A 451 10.50 21.36 -81.67
C GLU A 451 9.52 22.07 -80.73
N ASN A 452 8.21 21.87 -80.93
CA ASN A 452 7.17 22.36 -80.03
C ASN A 452 7.29 21.74 -78.63
N ILE A 453 7.55 20.43 -78.53
CA ILE A 453 7.82 19.75 -77.24
C ILE A 453 9.11 20.28 -76.59
N VAL A 454 10.19 20.43 -77.37
CA VAL A 454 11.49 20.94 -76.87
C VAL A 454 11.36 22.36 -76.33
N SER A 455 10.58 23.23 -77.01
CA SER A 455 10.33 24.60 -76.57
C SER A 455 9.26 24.72 -75.48
N GLY A 456 8.46 23.67 -75.25
CA GLY A 456 7.33 23.67 -74.31
C GLY A 456 6.13 24.47 -74.82
N THR A 457 5.93 24.55 -76.14
CA THR A 457 4.86 25.34 -76.75
C THR A 457 3.79 24.44 -77.41
N PRO A 458 2.49 24.81 -77.34
CA PRO A 458 1.92 25.85 -76.47
C PRO A 458 1.92 25.45 -74.98
N THR A 459 1.85 24.14 -74.70
CA THR A 459 1.83 23.55 -73.35
C THR A 459 2.97 22.54 -73.18
N PRO A 460 3.55 22.40 -71.98
CA PRO A 460 4.61 21.44 -71.75
C PRO A 460 4.06 20.00 -71.74
N THR A 461 4.68 19.11 -72.51
CA THR A 461 4.44 17.66 -72.41
C THR A 461 5.20 17.11 -71.21
N LEU A 462 4.47 16.52 -70.26
CA LEU A 462 5.05 15.97 -69.01
C LEU A 462 5.17 14.45 -69.01
N THR A 463 4.50 13.76 -69.93
CA THR A 463 4.54 12.30 -70.03
C THR A 463 5.82 11.85 -70.74
N PRO A 464 6.70 11.06 -70.10
CA PRO A 464 7.93 10.59 -70.73
C PRO A 464 7.68 9.81 -72.04
N SER A 465 6.63 8.97 -72.06
CA SER A 465 6.28 8.17 -73.24
C SER A 465 5.89 9.03 -74.45
N ASP A 466 5.21 10.15 -74.25
CA ASP A 466 4.79 11.04 -75.34
C ASP A 466 6.02 11.70 -75.99
N VAL A 467 7.00 12.08 -75.17
CA VAL A 467 8.28 12.64 -75.64
C VAL A 467 9.09 11.57 -76.38
N THR A 468 9.17 10.34 -75.85
CA THR A 468 9.82 9.21 -76.53
C THR A 468 9.14 8.90 -77.86
N ASN A 469 7.81 8.90 -77.90
CA ASN A 469 7.04 8.67 -79.12
C ASN A 469 7.32 9.74 -80.18
N ALA A 470 7.42 11.01 -79.79
CA ALA A 470 7.79 12.09 -80.71
C ALA A 470 9.19 11.88 -81.30
N ALA A 471 10.17 11.44 -80.48
CA ALA A 471 11.52 11.14 -80.94
C ALA A 471 11.54 9.98 -81.96
N THR A 472 10.78 8.92 -81.69
CA THR A 472 10.63 7.79 -82.61
C THR A 472 9.93 8.20 -83.90
N GLN A 473 8.92 9.07 -83.84
CA GLN A 473 8.24 9.57 -85.04
C GLN A 473 9.16 10.39 -85.94
N VAL A 474 10.01 11.25 -85.37
CA VAL A 474 11.05 11.98 -86.14
C VAL A 474 12.00 10.99 -86.82
N THR A 475 12.50 10.02 -86.06
CA THR A 475 13.44 9.01 -86.58
C THR A 475 12.81 8.19 -87.72
N ASN A 476 11.55 7.76 -87.56
CA ASN A 476 10.82 7.00 -88.57
C ASN A 476 10.52 7.84 -89.81
N ALA A 477 10.13 9.11 -89.66
CA ALA A 477 9.88 9.97 -90.81
C ALA A 477 11.19 10.24 -91.59
N LYS A 478 12.31 10.34 -90.88
CA LYS A 478 13.64 10.50 -91.47
C LYS A 478 14.06 9.27 -92.28
N THR A 479 13.85 8.06 -91.77
CA THR A 479 14.20 6.83 -92.50
C THR A 479 13.31 6.59 -93.72
N GLN A 480 12.10 7.15 -93.74
CA GLN A 480 11.18 7.06 -94.88
C GLN A 480 11.54 7.99 -96.04
N LEU A 481 12.45 8.96 -95.84
CA LEU A 481 12.95 9.81 -96.92
C LEU A 481 13.61 8.94 -98.00
N ASN A 482 13.15 9.11 -99.25
CA ASN A 482 13.54 8.28 -100.38
C ASN A 482 14.32 9.05 -101.46
N GLY A 483 14.92 10.19 -101.14
CA GLY A 483 15.59 11.02 -102.14
C GLY A 483 16.78 10.34 -102.81
N ASN A 484 17.51 9.50 -102.08
CA ASN A 484 18.61 8.71 -102.66
C ASN A 484 18.08 7.71 -103.69
N HIS A 485 16.99 7.01 -103.36
CA HIS A 485 16.34 6.08 -104.28
C HIS A 485 15.75 6.82 -105.49
N ASN A 486 15.09 7.96 -105.28
CA ASN A 486 14.56 8.79 -106.35
C ASN A 486 15.67 9.29 -107.29
N LEU A 487 16.83 9.69 -106.75
CA LEU A 487 18.00 10.09 -107.54
C LEU A 487 18.59 8.92 -108.34
N GLU A 488 18.67 7.73 -107.75
CA GLU A 488 19.10 6.51 -108.44
C GLU A 488 18.19 6.18 -109.63
N VAL A 489 16.87 6.18 -109.42
CA VAL A 489 15.87 5.96 -110.47
C VAL A 489 15.97 7.03 -111.56
N ALA A 490 16.13 8.31 -111.20
CA ALA A 490 16.30 9.38 -112.17
C ALA A 490 17.58 9.24 -113.01
N LYS A 491 18.70 8.84 -112.39
CA LYS A 491 19.95 8.53 -113.11
C LYS A 491 19.80 7.33 -114.05
N GLN A 492 19.11 6.28 -113.61
CA GLN A 492 18.84 5.11 -114.45
C GLN A 492 17.98 5.48 -115.66
N ASN A 493 16.94 6.28 -115.46
CA ASN A 493 16.09 6.78 -116.53
C ASN A 493 16.87 7.68 -117.51
N ALA A 494 17.68 8.61 -117.00
CA ALA A 494 18.54 9.46 -117.84
C ALA A 494 19.58 8.64 -118.62
N ASN A 495 20.21 7.64 -118.01
CA ASN A 495 21.13 6.72 -118.71
C ASN A 495 20.42 5.92 -119.80
N THR A 496 19.19 5.46 -119.54
CA THR A 496 18.34 4.75 -120.51
C THR A 496 17.97 5.68 -121.68
N ALA A 497 17.65 6.95 -121.40
CA ALA A 497 17.39 7.95 -122.43
C ALA A 497 18.64 8.24 -123.29
N ILE A 498 19.82 8.40 -122.67
CA ILE A 498 21.11 8.57 -123.36
C ILE A 498 21.43 7.37 -124.26
N ASP A 499 21.14 6.15 -123.82
CA ASP A 499 21.28 4.95 -124.65
C ASP A 499 20.42 5.02 -125.91
N GLY A 500 19.20 5.55 -125.79
CA GLY A 500 18.26 5.76 -126.89
C GLY A 500 18.63 6.84 -127.92
N LEU A 501 19.61 7.72 -127.64
CA LEU A 501 20.01 8.79 -128.57
C LEU A 501 20.81 8.23 -129.77
N THR A 502 20.20 8.07 -130.94
CA THR A 502 20.81 7.38 -132.10
C THR A 502 21.91 8.17 -132.82
N SER A 503 21.99 9.49 -132.61
CA SER A 503 22.90 10.39 -133.34
C SER A 503 24.24 10.66 -132.63
N LEU A 504 24.48 10.09 -131.44
CA LEU A 504 25.72 10.27 -130.65
C LEU A 504 26.61 9.02 -130.69
N ASN A 505 27.93 9.21 -130.77
CA ASN A 505 28.89 8.10 -130.75
C ASN A 505 29.17 7.58 -129.31
N GLY A 506 29.78 6.39 -129.20
CA GLY A 506 30.04 5.73 -127.91
C GLY A 506 30.75 6.62 -126.87
N PRO A 507 31.87 7.30 -127.22
CA PRO A 507 32.54 8.24 -126.33
C PRO A 507 31.66 9.43 -125.89
N GLN A 508 30.83 9.99 -126.78
CA GLN A 508 29.91 11.08 -126.44
C GLN A 508 28.83 10.63 -125.45
N LYS A 509 28.23 9.45 -125.66
CA LYS A 509 27.27 8.86 -124.72
C LYS A 509 27.93 8.55 -123.37
N ALA A 510 29.14 8.00 -123.37
CA ALA A 510 29.89 7.74 -122.14
C ALA A 510 30.13 9.03 -121.34
N LYS A 511 30.45 10.15 -122.01
CA LYS A 511 30.62 11.46 -121.35
C LYS A 511 29.32 11.99 -120.74
N LEU A 512 28.19 11.84 -121.42
CA LEU A 512 26.88 12.21 -120.88
C LEU A 512 26.48 11.35 -119.69
N LYS A 513 26.72 10.03 -119.74
CA LYS A 513 26.47 9.12 -118.60
C LYS A 513 27.39 9.42 -117.41
N GLU A 514 28.63 9.83 -117.65
CA GLU A 514 29.53 10.32 -116.60
C GLU A 514 28.96 11.57 -115.92
N GLN A 515 28.40 12.51 -116.69
CA GLN A 515 27.73 13.70 -116.16
C GLN A 515 26.47 13.36 -115.35
N VAL A 516 25.65 12.41 -115.81
CA VAL A 516 24.50 11.88 -115.06
C VAL A 516 24.95 11.22 -113.75
N GLY A 517 26.04 10.45 -113.79
CA GLY A 517 26.65 9.83 -112.61
C GLY A 517 27.11 10.84 -111.56
N GLN A 518 27.62 12.00 -111.99
CA GLN A 518 28.06 13.10 -111.14
C GLN A 518 26.92 13.99 -110.61
N SER A 519 25.69 13.82 -111.10
CA SER A 519 24.56 14.62 -110.66
C SER A 519 24.15 14.30 -109.21
N ASP A 520 23.95 15.33 -108.40
CA ASP A 520 23.52 15.27 -107.00
C ASP A 520 22.01 15.56 -106.83
N ASN A 521 21.32 15.88 -107.93
CA ASN A 521 19.95 16.36 -107.91
C ASN A 521 19.12 15.75 -109.06
N VAL A 522 17.90 15.31 -108.75
CA VAL A 522 16.96 14.76 -109.74
C VAL A 522 16.66 15.79 -110.86
N ALA A 523 16.51 17.07 -110.53
CA ALA A 523 16.27 18.14 -111.50
C ALA A 523 17.45 18.37 -112.45
N LYS A 524 18.69 18.12 -112.01
CA LYS A 524 19.88 18.18 -112.87
C LYS A 524 19.97 16.96 -113.80
N CYS A 525 19.49 15.78 -113.38
CA CYS A 525 19.41 14.59 -114.25
C CYS A 525 18.39 14.76 -115.38
N SER A 526 17.26 15.43 -115.10
CA SER A 526 16.20 15.71 -116.08
C SER A 526 16.60 16.76 -117.13
N ASN A 527 17.66 17.54 -116.89
CA ASN A 527 18.19 18.52 -117.85
C ASN A 527 19.32 17.95 -118.74
N CYS A 528 19.67 16.67 -118.58
CA CYS A 528 20.66 15.98 -119.43
C CYS A 528 20.02 15.23 -120.61
N SER A 529 18.70 15.29 -120.76
CA SER A 529 17.92 14.70 -121.87
C SER A 529 17.86 15.59 -123.10
#